data_AF-A0A950S5Y6-F1
#
_entry.id   AF-A0A950S5Y6-F1
#
_cell.length_a   1.000
_cell.length_b   1.000
_cell.length_c   1.000
_cell.angle_alpha   90.00
_cell.angle_beta   90.00
_cell.angle_gamma   90.00
#
_symmetry.space_group_name_H-M   'P 1'
#
loop_
_entity.id
_entity.type
_entity.pdbx_description
1 polymer ?
#
loop_
_entity_poly.entity_id
_entity_poly.type
_entity_poly.pdbx_seq_one_letter_code
_entity_poly.pdbx_strand_id
1 'polypeptide(L)'
;TFGPITDNAGGIAEFSQAPPEVRHITDVLDGVGNTTKALTKGYAVGSAALAAFLLFSAYLDEVKVRENVTGFPVDLSKVQVFLGGFLGLMLIFFFSSLAIRAVGKAAGAIIEEVRRQFREHPGIMEGTERPDYARAVDITAQAGLREMVLPGLLAVLFPIVVGLVLKAEAAAALLMVGTMGGILMATVLNNSGGTWDNAKKFIELGQLKGDGGVVLGKGTDAHAAAVVGDTVGDPFKDTAGPSLHVLIKLLSTITLVMAPLFIGR
;
A
#
# COMPACT_ATOMS: atom_id res chain seq x y z
N THR A 1 -5.54 -11.52 -10.08
CA THR A 1 -6.35 -11.08 -11.23
C THR A 1 -7.84 -11.36 -11.06
N PHE A 2 -8.25 -12.49 -10.46
CA PHE A 2 -9.67 -12.79 -10.20
C PHE A 2 -10.44 -11.67 -9.47
N GLY A 3 -9.95 -11.19 -8.32
CA GLY A 3 -10.66 -10.20 -7.50
C GLY A 3 -11.04 -8.89 -8.21
N PRO A 4 -10.12 -8.20 -8.91
CA PRO A 4 -10.49 -6.99 -9.68
C PRO A 4 -11.52 -7.22 -10.79
N ILE A 5 -11.59 -8.43 -11.35
CA ILE A 5 -12.59 -8.76 -12.38
C ILE A 5 -13.99 -8.86 -11.75
N THR A 6 -14.10 -9.53 -10.60
CA THR A 6 -15.37 -9.72 -9.91
C THR A 6 -15.91 -8.42 -9.31
N ASP A 7 -15.02 -7.55 -8.83
CA ASP A 7 -15.34 -6.20 -8.35
C ASP A 7 -15.95 -5.34 -9.48
N ASN A 8 -15.28 -5.27 -10.63
CA ASN A 8 -15.80 -4.58 -11.82
C ASN A 8 -17.14 -5.18 -12.31
N ALA A 9 -17.29 -6.51 -12.27
CA ALA A 9 -18.54 -7.17 -12.65
C ALA A 9 -19.70 -6.72 -11.74
N GLY A 10 -19.46 -6.60 -10.43
CA GLY A 10 -20.44 -6.07 -9.48
C GLY A 10 -20.81 -4.62 -9.78
N GLY A 11 -19.81 -3.76 -10.07
CA GLY A 11 -20.05 -2.38 -10.48
C GLY A 11 -20.90 -2.26 -11.75
N ILE A 12 -20.59 -3.06 -12.78
CA ILE A 12 -21.38 -3.10 -14.02
C ILE A 12 -22.82 -3.58 -13.77
N ALA A 13 -22.99 -4.60 -12.92
CA ALA A 13 -24.32 -5.09 -12.54
C ALA A 13 -25.17 -3.99 -11.87
N GLU A 14 -24.55 -3.19 -10.99
CA GLU A 14 -25.21 -2.06 -10.34
C GLU A 14 -25.59 -0.96 -11.34
N PHE A 15 -24.63 -0.53 -12.17
CA PHE A 15 -24.87 0.54 -13.15
C PHE A 15 -25.86 0.17 -14.25
N SER A 16 -26.02 -1.12 -14.55
CA SER A 16 -26.98 -1.63 -15.54
C SER A 16 -28.35 -1.96 -14.94
N GLN A 17 -28.56 -1.76 -13.63
CA GLN A 17 -29.78 -2.15 -12.91
C GLN A 17 -30.11 -3.64 -13.12
N ALA A 18 -29.09 -4.48 -13.14
CA ALA A 18 -29.27 -5.92 -13.28
C ALA A 18 -30.09 -6.50 -12.11
N PRO A 19 -30.73 -7.68 -12.29
CA PRO A 19 -31.51 -8.31 -11.23
C PRO A 19 -30.70 -8.48 -9.93
N PRO A 20 -31.33 -8.34 -8.74
CA PRO A 20 -30.63 -8.45 -7.45
C PRO A 20 -29.85 -9.75 -7.26
N GLU A 21 -30.28 -10.84 -7.89
CA GLU A 21 -29.59 -12.13 -7.87
C GLU A 21 -28.17 -12.04 -8.49
N VAL A 22 -28.01 -11.27 -9.57
CA VAL A 22 -26.70 -11.03 -10.20
C VAL A 22 -25.79 -10.28 -9.23
N ARG A 23 -26.31 -9.25 -8.56
CA ARG A 23 -25.56 -8.49 -7.56
C ARG A 23 -25.11 -9.38 -6.40
N HIS A 24 -26.01 -10.21 -5.88
CA HIS A 24 -25.71 -11.17 -4.82
C HIS A 24 -24.57 -12.14 -5.22
N ILE A 25 -24.62 -12.70 -6.43
CA ILE A 25 -23.55 -13.56 -6.95
C ILE A 25 -22.23 -12.78 -7.00
N THR A 26 -22.23 -11.57 -7.56
CA THR A 26 -21.00 -10.77 -7.67
C THR A 26 -20.44 -10.35 -6.31
N ASP A 27 -21.28 -10.07 -5.31
CA ASP A 27 -20.85 -9.70 -3.96
C ASP A 27 -20.17 -10.89 -3.24
N VAL A 28 -20.67 -12.12 -3.44
CA VAL A 28 -20.02 -13.33 -2.93
C VAL A 28 -18.66 -13.54 -3.60
N LEU A 29 -18.59 -13.37 -4.93
CA LEU A 29 -17.34 -13.51 -5.68
C LEU A 29 -16.31 -12.43 -5.31
N ASP A 30 -16.74 -11.20 -5.06
CA ASP A 30 -15.89 -10.10 -4.59
C ASP A 30 -15.29 -10.40 -3.20
N GLY A 31 -16.08 -10.95 -2.27
CA GLY A 31 -15.57 -11.40 -0.97
C GLY A 31 -14.45 -12.47 -1.09
N VAL A 32 -14.62 -13.44 -2.00
CA VAL A 32 -13.56 -14.41 -2.34
C VAL A 32 -12.36 -13.71 -2.99
N GLY A 33 -12.64 -12.74 -3.86
CA GLY A 33 -11.65 -11.87 -4.50
C GLY A 33 -10.77 -11.13 -3.50
N ASN A 34 -11.35 -10.53 -2.45
CA ASN A 34 -10.63 -9.76 -1.44
C ASN A 34 -9.74 -10.65 -0.57
N THR A 35 -10.21 -11.85 -0.23
CA THR A 35 -9.38 -12.87 0.43
C THR A 35 -8.19 -13.30 -0.45
N THR A 36 -8.44 -13.53 -1.74
CA THR A 36 -7.38 -13.88 -2.69
C THR A 36 -6.37 -12.74 -2.87
N LYS A 37 -6.84 -11.48 -2.95
CA LYS A 37 -5.98 -10.28 -3.00
C LYS A 37 -5.07 -10.25 -1.77
N ALA A 38 -5.59 -10.47 -0.57
CA ALA A 38 -4.80 -10.49 0.67
C ALA A 38 -3.71 -11.57 0.66
N LEU A 39 -4.04 -12.80 0.24
CA LEU A 39 -3.05 -13.88 0.12
C LEU A 39 -1.92 -13.53 -0.85
N THR A 40 -2.24 -12.94 -2.01
CA THR A 40 -1.22 -12.51 -2.97
C THR A 40 -0.33 -11.39 -2.44
N LYS A 41 -0.89 -10.46 -1.64
CA LYS A 41 -0.11 -9.42 -0.95
C LYS A 41 0.87 -10.04 0.06
N GLY A 42 0.43 -11.04 0.82
CA GLY A 42 1.30 -11.80 1.73
C GLY A 42 2.44 -12.52 1.01
N TYR A 43 2.14 -13.19 -0.11
CA TYR A 43 3.16 -13.85 -0.94
C TYR A 43 4.17 -12.85 -1.54
N ALA A 44 3.69 -11.69 -1.98
CA ALA A 44 4.55 -10.62 -2.50
C ALA A 44 5.52 -10.10 -1.41
N VAL A 45 5.05 -9.91 -0.18
CA VAL A 45 5.89 -9.49 0.96
C VAL A 45 6.89 -10.58 1.33
N GLY A 46 6.44 -11.85 1.43
CA GLY A 46 7.33 -12.98 1.74
C GLY A 46 8.42 -13.22 0.70
N SER A 47 8.06 -13.17 -0.59
CA SER A 47 9.04 -13.27 -1.68
C SER A 47 9.98 -12.08 -1.73
N ALA A 48 9.50 -10.86 -1.42
CA ALA A 48 10.35 -9.68 -1.29
C ALA A 48 11.36 -9.82 -0.16
N ALA A 49 10.97 -10.39 0.98
CA ALA A 49 11.86 -10.63 2.11
C ALA A 49 13.01 -11.57 1.73
N LEU A 50 12.70 -12.70 1.08
CA LEU A 50 13.71 -13.66 0.63
C LEU A 50 14.64 -13.04 -0.43
N ALA A 51 14.08 -12.31 -1.40
CA ALA A 51 14.87 -11.63 -2.42
C ALA A 51 15.79 -10.56 -1.81
N ALA A 52 15.30 -9.76 -0.86
CA ALA A 52 16.09 -8.75 -0.18
C ALA A 52 17.24 -9.36 0.65
N PHE A 53 17.00 -10.50 1.31
CA PHE A 53 18.06 -11.22 2.01
C PHE A 53 19.16 -11.72 1.06
N LEU A 54 18.78 -12.27 -0.10
CA LEU A 54 19.75 -12.71 -1.12
C LEU A 54 20.53 -11.52 -1.70
N LEU A 55 19.85 -10.41 -1.99
CA LEU A 55 20.47 -9.20 -2.51
C LEU A 55 21.37 -8.52 -1.48
N PHE A 56 21.04 -8.61 -0.19
CA PHE A 56 21.92 -8.19 0.89
C PHE A 56 23.20 -9.03 0.93
N SER A 57 23.10 -10.36 0.85
CA SER A 57 24.29 -11.22 0.76
C SER A 57 25.14 -10.88 -0.46
N ALA A 58 24.51 -10.68 -1.63
CA ALA A 58 25.21 -10.23 -2.84
C ALA A 58 25.88 -8.87 -2.66
N TYR A 59 25.24 -7.93 -1.95
CA TYR A 59 25.84 -6.63 -1.62
C TYR A 59 27.08 -6.77 -0.74
N LEU A 60 27.03 -7.60 0.31
CA LEU A 60 28.20 -7.84 1.15
C LEU A 60 29.34 -8.47 0.36
N ASP A 61 29.05 -9.41 -0.53
CA ASP A 61 30.06 -10.06 -1.37
C ASP A 61 30.68 -9.08 -2.37
N GLU A 62 29.87 -8.22 -3.00
CA GLU A 62 30.36 -7.16 -3.89
C GLU A 62 31.31 -6.20 -3.16
N VAL A 63 30.95 -5.81 -1.92
CA VAL A 63 31.80 -4.94 -1.10
C VAL A 63 33.11 -5.65 -0.73
N LYS A 64 33.07 -6.92 -0.32
CA LYS A 64 34.27 -7.71 0.01
C LYS A 64 35.24 -7.79 -1.17
N VAL A 65 34.72 -8.09 -2.36
CA VAL A 65 35.53 -8.22 -3.59
C VAL A 65 36.22 -6.89 -3.91
N ARG A 66 35.52 -5.76 -3.77
CA ARG A 66 36.07 -4.44 -4.10
C ARG A 66 37.06 -3.91 -3.09
N GLU A 67 36.82 -4.16 -1.81
CA GLU A 67 37.74 -3.79 -0.71
C GLU A 67 38.90 -4.78 -0.56
N ASN A 68 38.88 -5.89 -1.30
CA ASN A 68 39.87 -6.98 -1.20
C ASN A 68 40.00 -7.53 0.24
N VAL A 69 38.86 -7.71 0.91
CA VAL A 69 38.76 -8.23 2.29
C VAL A 69 38.09 -9.60 2.33
N THR A 70 38.45 -10.41 3.31
CA THR A 70 37.88 -11.77 3.50
C THR A 70 36.52 -11.75 4.20
N GLY A 71 36.16 -10.65 4.84
CA GLY A 71 34.90 -10.49 5.57
C GLY A 71 34.48 -9.03 5.65
N PHE A 72 33.17 -8.82 5.70
CA PHE A 72 32.56 -7.50 5.87
C PHE A 72 31.44 -7.60 6.92
N PRO A 73 31.80 -7.64 8.22
CA PRO A 73 30.80 -7.70 9.28
C PRO A 73 30.05 -6.36 9.34
N VAL A 74 28.72 -6.44 9.52
CA VAL A 74 27.88 -5.26 9.75
C VAL A 74 27.70 -5.11 11.25
N ASP A 75 28.46 -4.20 11.86
CA ASP A 75 28.48 -4.00 13.31
C ASP A 75 27.54 -2.87 13.74
N LEU A 76 26.36 -3.23 14.23
CA LEU A 76 25.37 -2.29 14.75
C LEU A 76 25.83 -1.50 15.99
N SER A 77 26.93 -1.88 16.64
CA SER A 77 27.50 -1.09 17.74
C SER A 77 28.19 0.19 17.25
N LYS A 78 28.59 0.25 15.97
CA LYS A 78 29.11 1.46 15.35
C LYS A 78 27.98 2.46 15.13
N VAL A 79 28.17 3.68 15.61
CA VAL A 79 27.17 4.76 15.53
C VAL A 79 26.67 4.99 14.09
N GLN A 80 27.58 5.00 13.11
CA GLN A 80 27.21 5.20 11.70
C GLN A 80 26.30 4.08 11.16
N VAL A 81 26.55 2.84 11.57
CA VAL A 81 25.80 1.65 11.15
C VAL A 81 24.44 1.61 11.82
N PHE A 82 24.39 1.90 13.13
CA PHE A 82 23.15 2.09 13.87
C PHE A 82 22.27 3.18 13.23
N LEU A 83 22.85 4.33 12.90
CA LEU A 83 22.15 5.41 12.21
C LEU A 83 21.63 4.98 10.84
N GLY A 84 22.43 4.23 10.06
CA GLY A 84 21.98 3.66 8.79
C GLY A 84 20.73 2.79 8.95
N GLY A 85 20.75 1.86 9.92
CA GLY A 85 19.59 1.02 10.22
C GLY A 85 18.37 1.81 10.70
N PHE A 86 18.57 2.79 11.58
CA PHE A 86 17.50 3.66 12.08
C PHE A 86 16.86 4.49 10.97
N LEU A 87 17.68 5.07 10.07
CA LEU A 87 17.20 5.77 8.89
C LEU A 87 16.46 4.84 7.93
N GLY A 88 16.85 3.56 7.84
CA GLY A 88 16.09 2.53 7.14
C GLY A 88 14.68 2.35 7.68
N LEU A 89 14.51 2.26 9.00
CA LEU A 89 13.18 2.22 9.62
C LEU A 89 12.38 3.50 9.36
N MET A 90 13.02 4.66 9.56
CA MET A 90 12.38 5.96 9.34
C MET A 90 11.87 6.08 7.90
N LEU A 91 12.64 5.60 6.92
CA LEU A 91 12.25 5.60 5.51
C LEU A 91 10.95 4.83 5.28
N ILE A 92 10.78 3.65 5.88
CA ILE A 92 9.58 2.83 5.74
C ILE A 92 8.33 3.59 6.23
N PHE A 93 8.41 4.17 7.43
CA PHE A 93 7.31 4.92 8.01
C PHE A 93 7.02 6.21 7.22
N PHE A 94 8.07 6.91 6.81
CA PHE A 94 7.94 8.15 6.06
C PHE A 94 7.33 7.91 4.67
N PHE A 95 7.81 6.90 3.94
CA PHE A 95 7.23 6.48 2.67
C PHE A 95 5.75 6.12 2.80
N SER A 96 5.40 5.31 3.83
CA SER A 96 4.01 4.91 4.09
C SER A 96 3.13 6.11 4.38
N SER A 97 3.61 7.05 5.19
CA SER A 97 2.91 8.30 5.50
C SER A 97 2.64 9.15 4.27
N LEU A 98 3.63 9.29 3.37
CA LEU A 98 3.45 10.02 2.11
C LEU A 98 2.39 9.36 1.22
N ALA A 99 2.43 8.03 1.09
CA ALA A 99 1.46 7.28 0.31
C ALA A 99 0.03 7.43 0.87
N ILE A 100 -0.16 7.28 2.18
CA ILE A 100 -1.47 7.44 2.83
C ILE A 100 -1.98 8.88 2.68
N ARG A 101 -1.11 9.87 2.89
CA ARG A 101 -1.46 11.29 2.76
C ARG A 101 -1.85 11.66 1.33
N ALA A 102 -1.17 11.10 0.33
CA ALA A 102 -1.49 11.32 -1.08
C ALA A 102 -2.93 10.88 -1.40
N VAL A 103 -3.30 9.67 -0.97
CA VAL A 103 -4.66 9.15 -1.15
C VAL A 103 -5.67 10.01 -0.40
N GLY A 104 -5.38 10.40 0.86
CA GLY A 104 -6.28 11.23 1.65
C GLY A 104 -6.59 12.58 1.00
N LYS A 105 -5.58 13.25 0.43
CA LYS A 105 -5.78 14.50 -0.33
C LYS A 105 -6.65 14.27 -1.58
N ALA A 106 -6.35 13.23 -2.35
CA ALA A 106 -7.08 12.93 -3.59
C ALA A 106 -8.54 12.57 -3.29
N ALA A 107 -8.78 11.74 -2.27
CA ALA A 107 -10.11 11.40 -1.80
C ALA A 107 -10.88 12.63 -1.33
N GLY A 108 -10.25 13.54 -0.59
CA GLY A 108 -10.85 14.82 -0.18
C GLY A 108 -11.33 15.66 -1.38
N ALA A 109 -10.48 15.80 -2.40
CA ALA A 109 -10.85 16.52 -3.63
C ALA A 109 -12.02 15.86 -4.38
N ILE A 110 -12.07 14.52 -4.42
CA ILE A 110 -13.19 13.78 -5.01
C ILE A 110 -14.48 13.98 -4.22
N ILE A 111 -14.43 13.96 -2.88
CA ILE A 111 -15.60 14.20 -2.03
C ILE A 111 -16.16 15.61 -2.26
N GLU A 112 -15.30 16.62 -2.33
CA GLU A 112 -15.72 18.00 -2.61
C GLU A 112 -16.35 18.13 -4.00
N GLU A 113 -15.79 17.48 -5.01
CA GLU A 113 -16.32 17.48 -6.37
C GLU A 113 -17.68 16.76 -6.47
N VAL A 114 -17.81 15.57 -5.87
CA VAL A 114 -19.10 14.84 -5.84
C VAL A 114 -20.17 15.66 -5.13
N ARG A 115 -19.83 16.28 -3.99
CA ARG A 115 -20.77 17.17 -3.26
C ARG A 115 -21.14 18.41 -4.08
N ARG A 116 -20.19 18.98 -4.82
CA ARG A 116 -20.45 20.11 -5.73
C ARG A 116 -21.45 19.70 -6.80
N GLN A 117 -21.23 18.57 -7.48
CA GLN A 117 -22.15 18.07 -8.52
C GLN A 117 -23.55 17.83 -7.95
N PHE A 118 -23.70 17.15 -6.81
CA PHE A 118 -25.03 16.94 -6.22
C PHE A 118 -25.74 18.22 -5.79
N ARG A 119 -25.01 19.25 -5.35
CA ARG A 119 -25.60 20.54 -4.96
C ARG A 119 -26.01 21.39 -6.16
N GLU A 120 -25.18 21.42 -7.20
CA GLU A 120 -25.38 22.26 -8.38
C GLU A 120 -26.30 21.59 -9.42
N HIS A 121 -26.38 20.27 -9.42
CA HIS A 121 -27.18 19.45 -10.33
C HIS A 121 -28.06 18.46 -9.54
N PRO A 122 -29.19 18.90 -8.94
CA PRO A 122 -30.06 18.03 -8.14
C PRO A 122 -30.65 16.85 -8.92
N GLY A 123 -30.81 16.99 -10.25
CA GLY A 123 -31.30 15.93 -11.14
C GLY A 123 -30.46 14.65 -11.14
N ILE A 124 -29.21 14.73 -10.67
CA ILE A 124 -28.34 13.55 -10.50
C ILE A 124 -28.92 12.60 -9.45
N MET A 125 -29.36 13.13 -8.30
CA MET A 125 -29.93 12.32 -7.21
C MET A 125 -31.33 11.80 -7.56
N GLU A 126 -32.04 12.50 -8.44
CA GLU A 126 -33.33 12.07 -9.00
C GLU A 126 -33.16 11.04 -10.14
N GLY A 127 -31.94 10.83 -10.63
CA GLY A 127 -31.63 9.94 -11.76
C GLY A 127 -32.05 10.49 -13.13
N THR A 128 -32.41 11.77 -13.22
CA THR A 128 -32.84 12.46 -14.45
C THR A 128 -31.67 13.09 -15.21
N GLU A 129 -30.55 13.32 -14.54
CA GLU A 129 -29.33 13.92 -15.08
C GLU A 129 -28.11 13.00 -14.86
N ARG A 130 -27.15 13.01 -15.80
CA ARG A 130 -25.93 12.21 -15.68
C ARG A 130 -24.83 13.01 -14.96
N PRO A 131 -24.10 12.40 -14.00
CA PRO A 131 -22.91 13.00 -13.40
C PRO A 131 -21.79 13.27 -14.42
N ASP A 132 -20.93 14.22 -14.11
CA ASP A 132 -19.66 14.41 -14.83
C ASP A 132 -18.60 13.44 -14.27
N TYR A 133 -18.52 12.27 -14.91
CA TYR A 133 -17.52 11.25 -14.62
C TYR A 133 -16.11 11.65 -15.05
N ALA A 134 -15.98 12.44 -16.12
CA ALA A 134 -14.68 12.82 -16.67
C ALA A 134 -13.91 13.66 -15.64
N ARG A 135 -14.62 14.56 -14.94
CA ARG A 135 -14.01 15.37 -13.88
C ARG A 135 -13.44 14.55 -12.73
N ALA A 136 -14.15 13.51 -12.28
CA ALA A 136 -13.66 12.62 -11.22
C ALA A 136 -12.41 11.83 -11.66
N VAL A 137 -12.39 11.36 -12.92
CA VAL A 137 -11.21 10.71 -13.51
C VAL A 137 -10.03 11.68 -13.59
N ASP A 138 -10.25 12.91 -14.03
CA ASP A 138 -9.18 13.92 -14.15
C ASP A 138 -8.52 14.25 -12.80
N ILE A 139 -9.33 14.43 -11.76
CA ILE A 139 -8.84 14.71 -10.40
C ILE A 139 -7.95 13.55 -9.91
N THR A 140 -8.44 12.32 -10.01
CA THR A 140 -7.69 11.14 -9.56
C THR A 140 -6.41 10.91 -10.38
N ALA A 141 -6.47 11.06 -11.70
CA ALA A 141 -5.32 10.90 -12.60
C ALA A 141 -4.22 11.93 -12.31
N GLN A 142 -4.58 13.22 -12.20
CA GLN A 142 -3.62 14.28 -11.90
C GLN A 142 -3.00 14.11 -10.51
N ALA A 143 -3.80 13.75 -9.51
CA ALA A 143 -3.31 13.50 -8.16
C ALA A 143 -2.33 12.32 -8.14
N GLY A 144 -2.68 11.20 -8.79
CA GLY A 144 -1.82 10.02 -8.90
C GLY A 144 -0.46 10.35 -9.53
N LEU A 145 -0.46 11.06 -10.66
CA LEU A 145 0.77 11.48 -11.37
C LEU A 145 1.65 12.42 -10.54
N ARG A 146 1.07 13.37 -9.81
CA ARG A 146 1.84 14.33 -9.02
C ARG A 146 2.36 13.72 -7.72
N GLU A 147 1.52 13.01 -6.98
CA GLU A 147 1.87 12.53 -5.64
C GLU A 147 2.78 11.30 -5.68
N MET A 148 2.90 10.57 -6.81
CA MET A 148 3.85 9.45 -6.94
C MET A 148 5.32 9.88 -7.03
N VAL A 149 5.60 11.13 -7.44
CA VAL A 149 6.97 11.61 -7.72
C VAL A 149 7.82 11.61 -6.45
N LEU A 150 7.29 12.16 -5.35
CA LEU A 150 8.05 12.31 -4.11
C LEU A 150 8.40 10.95 -3.47
N PRO A 151 7.48 10.00 -3.25
CA PRO A 151 7.82 8.67 -2.76
C PRO A 151 8.79 7.92 -3.68
N GLY A 152 8.66 8.08 -5.00
CA GLY A 152 9.57 7.47 -5.98
C GLY A 152 10.99 8.01 -5.88
N LEU A 153 11.15 9.33 -5.82
CA LEU A 153 12.45 9.98 -5.63
C LEU A 153 13.09 9.59 -4.29
N LEU A 154 12.28 9.54 -3.23
CA LEU A 154 12.73 9.13 -1.90
C LEU A 154 13.28 7.69 -1.93
N ALA A 155 12.57 6.76 -2.56
CA ALA A 155 13.00 5.36 -2.68
C ALA A 155 14.37 5.22 -3.39
N VAL A 156 14.65 6.10 -4.36
CA VAL A 156 15.89 6.06 -5.15
C VAL A 156 17.04 6.78 -4.47
N LEU A 157 16.83 8.02 -4.07
CA LEU A 157 17.90 8.91 -3.60
C LEU A 157 18.35 8.58 -2.17
N PHE A 158 17.44 8.13 -1.31
CA PHE A 158 17.73 7.90 0.10
C PHE A 158 18.85 6.88 0.36
N PRO A 159 18.83 5.65 -0.21
CA PRO A 159 19.93 4.70 -0.02
C PRO A 159 21.26 5.22 -0.59
N ILE A 160 21.23 6.00 -1.69
CA ILE A 160 22.42 6.60 -2.29
C ILE A 160 23.05 7.61 -1.34
N VAL A 161 22.25 8.54 -0.81
CA VAL A 161 22.72 9.56 0.14
C VAL A 161 23.29 8.90 1.39
N VAL A 162 22.61 7.91 1.96
CA VAL A 162 23.10 7.18 3.13
C VAL A 162 24.42 6.47 2.83
N GLY A 163 24.55 5.78 1.71
CA GLY A 163 25.79 5.09 1.34
C GLY A 163 26.96 6.05 1.06
N LEU A 164 26.71 7.23 0.49
CA LEU A 164 27.76 8.22 0.24
C LEU A 164 28.26 8.88 1.53
N VAL A 165 27.34 9.21 2.45
CA VAL A 165 27.63 9.94 3.69
C VAL A 165 28.10 9.02 4.81
N LEU A 166 27.43 7.88 5.00
CA LEU A 166 27.67 6.94 6.11
C LEU A 166 28.42 5.67 5.69
N LYS A 167 28.77 5.53 4.41
CA LYS A 167 29.57 4.43 3.83
C LYS A 167 28.85 3.09 3.73
N ALA A 168 29.54 2.12 3.14
CA ALA A 168 29.01 0.82 2.75
C ALA A 168 28.41 0.01 3.92
N GLU A 169 29.00 0.07 5.11
CA GLU A 169 28.52 -0.69 6.27
C GLU A 169 27.16 -0.15 6.77
N ALA A 170 26.99 1.17 6.78
CA ALA A 170 25.72 1.79 7.15
C ALA A 170 24.63 1.57 6.10
N ALA A 171 24.98 1.55 4.81
CA ALA A 171 24.05 1.18 3.75
C ALA A 171 23.58 -0.29 3.89
N ALA A 172 24.47 -1.19 4.35
CA ALA A 172 24.12 -2.57 4.66
C ALA A 172 23.07 -2.65 5.79
N ALA A 173 23.26 -1.88 6.86
CA ALA A 173 22.31 -1.81 7.97
C ALA A 173 20.98 -1.17 7.56
N LEU A 174 21.01 -0.09 6.77
CA LEU A 174 19.81 0.50 6.19
C LEU A 174 19.00 -0.54 5.42
N LEU A 175 19.68 -1.32 4.57
CA LEU A 175 19.06 -2.35 3.77
C LEU A 175 18.40 -3.42 4.65
N MET A 176 19.14 -4.02 5.58
CA MET A 176 18.62 -5.14 6.38
C MET A 176 17.56 -4.70 7.39
N VAL A 177 17.84 -3.66 8.18
CA VAL A 177 16.91 -3.17 9.20
C VAL A 177 15.68 -2.52 8.54
N GLY A 178 15.87 -1.77 7.46
CA GLY A 178 14.77 -1.23 6.66
C GLY A 178 13.90 -2.32 6.05
N THR A 179 14.50 -3.41 5.56
CA THR A 179 13.76 -4.58 5.07
C THR A 179 12.89 -5.20 6.16
N MET A 180 13.44 -5.43 7.37
CA MET A 180 12.69 -5.96 8.50
C MET A 180 11.49 -5.07 8.86
N GLY A 181 11.72 -3.77 9.00
CA GLY A 181 10.66 -2.80 9.28
C GLY A 181 9.61 -2.75 8.16
N GLY A 182 10.06 -2.81 6.90
CA GLY A 182 9.21 -2.81 5.73
C GLY A 182 8.28 -4.03 5.65
N ILE A 183 8.80 -5.22 5.94
CA ILE A 183 8.00 -6.46 5.98
C ILE A 183 6.91 -6.38 7.04
N LEU A 184 7.28 -5.96 8.26
CA LEU A 184 6.33 -5.84 9.37
C LEU A 184 5.25 -4.80 9.05
N MET A 185 5.65 -3.62 8.58
CA MET A 185 4.72 -2.55 8.22
C MET A 185 3.81 -2.96 7.07
N ALA A 186 4.35 -3.56 6.01
CA ALA A 186 3.55 -4.04 4.88
C ALA A 186 2.52 -5.07 5.32
N THR A 187 2.90 -6.00 6.21
CA THR A 187 1.99 -7.02 6.74
C THR A 187 0.86 -6.39 7.54
N VAL A 188 1.17 -5.44 8.42
CA VAL A 188 0.16 -4.71 9.21
C VAL A 188 -0.80 -3.97 8.28
N LEU A 189 -0.29 -3.15 7.36
CA LEU A 189 -1.13 -2.34 6.47
C LEU A 189 -2.03 -3.21 5.58
N ASN A 190 -1.47 -4.25 4.95
CA ASN A 190 -2.21 -5.13 4.06
C ASN A 190 -3.31 -5.90 4.80
N ASN A 191 -2.98 -6.46 5.98
CA ASN A 191 -3.93 -7.28 6.73
C ASN A 191 -5.00 -6.41 7.39
N SER A 192 -4.64 -5.30 8.04
CA SER A 192 -5.60 -4.41 8.68
C SER A 192 -6.62 -3.87 7.67
N GLY A 193 -6.17 -3.39 6.51
CA GLY A 193 -7.08 -2.91 5.48
C GLY A 193 -7.99 -4.02 4.93
N GLY A 194 -7.46 -5.23 4.72
CA GLY A 194 -8.26 -6.38 4.27
C GLY A 194 -9.28 -6.85 5.32
N THR A 195 -8.92 -6.78 6.60
CA THR A 195 -9.83 -7.10 7.71
C THR A 195 -11.00 -6.11 7.78
N TRP A 196 -10.74 -4.80 7.63
CA TRP A 196 -11.83 -3.81 7.64
C TRP A 196 -12.79 -3.97 6.46
N ASP A 197 -12.27 -4.24 5.25
CA ASP A 197 -13.12 -4.51 4.08
C ASP A 197 -13.99 -5.76 4.29
N ASN A 198 -13.39 -6.86 4.76
CA ASN A 198 -14.14 -8.09 5.04
C ASN A 198 -15.15 -7.91 6.18
N ALA A 199 -14.85 -7.09 7.19
CA ALA A 199 -15.81 -6.77 8.25
C ALA A 199 -17.02 -6.00 7.70
N LYS A 200 -16.79 -5.04 6.79
CA LYS A 200 -17.88 -4.34 6.08
C LYS A 200 -18.71 -5.33 5.26
N LYS A 201 -18.07 -6.20 4.46
CA LYS A 201 -18.77 -7.23 3.66
C LYS A 201 -19.57 -8.20 4.52
N PHE A 202 -19.06 -8.61 5.68
CA PHE A 202 -19.75 -9.47 6.63
C PHE A 202 -21.09 -8.86 7.10
N ILE A 203 -21.10 -7.56 7.36
CA ILE A 203 -22.32 -6.79 7.72
C ILE A 203 -23.25 -6.65 6.50
N GLU A 204 -22.70 -6.36 5.31
CA GLU A 204 -23.48 -6.22 4.07
C GLU A 204 -24.18 -7.52 3.65
N LEU A 205 -23.61 -8.68 4.00
CA LEU A 205 -24.19 -10.01 3.81
C LEU A 205 -25.16 -10.41 4.92
N GLY A 206 -25.44 -9.53 5.88
CA GLY A 206 -26.38 -9.78 6.98
C GLY A 206 -25.91 -10.84 7.98
N GLN A 207 -24.60 -11.07 8.07
CA GLN A 207 -24.04 -12.09 8.97
C GLN A 207 -23.86 -11.57 10.40
N LEU A 208 -23.82 -10.25 10.60
CA LEU A 208 -23.75 -9.65 11.92
C LEU A 208 -25.13 -9.62 12.58
N LYS A 209 -25.23 -10.13 13.81
CA LYS A 209 -26.43 -10.11 14.63
C LYS A 209 -26.19 -9.30 15.89
N GLY A 210 -27.09 -8.37 16.18
CA GLY A 210 -27.12 -7.62 17.44
C GLY A 210 -27.88 -8.36 18.53
N ASP A 211 -28.10 -7.66 19.65
CA ASP A 211 -28.86 -8.18 20.77
C ASP A 211 -30.29 -8.55 20.34
N GLY A 212 -30.77 -9.71 20.79
CA GLY A 212 -32.07 -10.27 20.37
C GLY A 212 -32.08 -10.94 18.99
N GLY A 213 -30.92 -11.08 18.32
CA GLY A 213 -30.80 -11.80 17.05
C GLY A 213 -31.15 -10.98 15.81
N VAL A 214 -31.36 -9.67 15.96
CA VAL A 214 -31.64 -8.74 14.84
C VAL A 214 -30.41 -8.63 13.95
N VAL A 215 -30.59 -8.81 12.65
CA VAL A 215 -29.50 -8.66 11.67
C VAL A 215 -29.14 -7.18 11.56
N LEU A 216 -27.88 -6.85 11.85
CA LEU A 216 -27.33 -5.52 11.63
C LEU A 216 -26.81 -5.47 10.20
N GLY A 217 -27.64 -4.96 9.28
CA GLY A 217 -27.35 -4.89 7.84
C GLY A 217 -27.01 -3.48 7.36
N LYS A 218 -27.11 -3.27 6.04
CA LYS A 218 -26.87 -1.98 5.39
C LYS A 218 -27.71 -0.86 6.00
N GLY A 219 -27.12 0.32 6.19
CA GLY A 219 -27.79 1.50 6.73
C GLY A 219 -27.90 1.56 8.25
N THR A 220 -27.37 0.56 8.96
CA THR A 220 -27.23 0.60 10.43
C THR A 220 -25.97 1.36 10.85
N ASP A 221 -25.92 1.82 12.10
CA ASP A 221 -24.72 2.48 12.66
C ASP A 221 -23.48 1.57 12.61
N ALA A 222 -23.67 0.26 12.80
CA ALA A 222 -22.60 -0.74 12.67
C ALA A 222 -22.06 -0.80 11.24
N HIS A 223 -22.94 -0.75 10.23
CA HIS A 223 -22.53 -0.69 8.83
C HIS A 223 -21.77 0.60 8.52
N ALA A 224 -22.29 1.75 8.97
CA ALA A 224 -21.62 3.04 8.79
C ALA A 224 -20.21 3.05 9.41
N ALA A 225 -20.05 2.50 10.63
CA ALA A 225 -18.74 2.39 11.28
C ALA A 225 -17.78 1.47 10.51
N ALA A 226 -18.27 0.35 9.96
CA ALA A 226 -17.45 -0.55 9.15
C ALA A 226 -17.04 0.08 7.82
N VAL A 227 -17.91 0.88 7.18
CA VAL A 227 -17.57 1.67 5.99
C VAL A 227 -16.46 2.66 6.31
N VAL A 228 -16.51 3.36 7.45
CA VAL A 228 -15.42 4.24 7.89
C VAL A 228 -14.11 3.45 8.05
N GLY A 229 -14.15 2.30 8.72
CA GLY A 229 -12.96 1.43 8.86
C GLY A 229 -12.37 1.01 7.51
N ASP A 230 -13.21 0.63 6.55
CA ASP A 230 -12.76 0.24 5.21
C ASP A 230 -12.10 1.42 4.46
N THR A 231 -12.70 2.62 4.52
CA THR A 231 -12.12 3.82 3.90
C THR A 231 -10.79 4.25 4.51
N VAL A 232 -10.57 3.99 5.81
CA VAL A 232 -9.25 4.12 6.45
C VAL A 232 -8.29 3.04 5.96
N GLY A 233 -8.80 1.83 5.74
CA GLY A 233 -8.06 0.68 5.25
C GLY A 233 -7.63 0.76 3.79
N ASP A 234 -8.37 1.45 2.92
CA ASP A 234 -8.08 1.57 1.48
C ASP A 234 -6.66 2.04 1.16
N PRO A 235 -6.18 3.19 1.67
CA PRO A 235 -4.80 3.60 1.44
C PRO A 235 -3.77 2.62 2.04
N PHE A 236 -4.15 1.85 3.06
CA PHE A 236 -3.25 0.87 3.68
C PHE A 236 -3.09 -0.34 2.76
N LYS A 237 -4.21 -0.96 2.37
CA LYS A 237 -4.20 -2.22 1.62
C LYS A 237 -3.90 -2.03 0.14
N ASP A 238 -4.22 -0.89 -0.47
CA ASP A 238 -4.14 -0.73 -1.93
C ASP A 238 -3.13 0.34 -2.39
N THR A 239 -2.46 1.01 -1.46
CA THR A 239 -1.38 1.96 -1.80
C THR A 239 -0.13 1.69 -0.97
N ALA A 240 -0.12 2.04 0.32
CA ALA A 240 1.10 2.00 1.13
C ALA A 240 1.63 0.57 1.33
N GLY A 241 0.78 -0.35 1.79
CA GLY A 241 1.16 -1.73 2.11
C GLY A 241 1.77 -2.49 0.93
N PRO A 242 1.13 -2.51 -0.26
CA PRO A 242 1.71 -3.12 -1.44
C PRO A 242 2.96 -2.38 -1.93
N SER A 243 3.01 -1.05 -1.89
CA SER A 243 4.20 -0.32 -2.35
C SER A 243 5.46 -0.60 -1.52
N LEU A 244 5.32 -0.98 -0.25
CA LEU A 244 6.47 -1.35 0.60
C LEU A 244 7.22 -2.58 0.09
N HIS A 245 6.56 -3.57 -0.51
CA HIS A 245 7.30 -4.72 -1.08
C HIS A 245 8.19 -4.30 -2.26
N VAL A 246 7.77 -3.27 -3.01
CA VAL A 246 8.55 -2.70 -4.12
C VAL A 246 9.70 -1.89 -3.55
N LEU A 247 9.44 -1.03 -2.56
CA LEU A 247 10.46 -0.23 -1.89
C LEU A 247 11.61 -1.10 -1.37
N ILE A 248 11.31 -2.20 -0.67
CA ILE A 248 12.32 -3.13 -0.13
C ILE A 248 13.22 -3.71 -1.23
N LYS A 249 12.62 -4.16 -2.34
CA LYS A 249 13.38 -4.69 -3.48
C LYS A 249 14.24 -3.61 -4.12
N LEU A 250 13.68 -2.41 -4.33
CA LEU A 250 14.40 -1.28 -4.91
C LEU A 250 15.58 -0.85 -4.03
N LEU A 251 15.39 -0.77 -2.72
CA LEU A 251 16.49 -0.49 -1.79
C LEU A 251 17.64 -1.47 -2.00
N SER A 252 17.32 -2.76 -2.07
CA SER A 252 18.31 -3.83 -2.25
C SER A 252 19.06 -3.71 -3.58
N THR A 253 18.32 -3.51 -4.68
CA THR A 253 18.90 -3.39 -6.01
C THR A 253 19.76 -2.13 -6.15
N ILE A 254 19.28 -0.99 -5.65
CA ILE A 254 20.03 0.28 -5.72
C ILE A 254 21.29 0.19 -4.87
N THR A 255 21.22 -0.32 -3.64
CA THR A 255 22.41 -0.44 -2.80
C THR A 255 23.45 -1.35 -3.43
N LEU A 256 23.03 -2.44 -4.08
CA LEU A 256 23.94 -3.34 -4.80
C LEU A 256 24.60 -2.66 -5.99
N VAL A 257 23.83 -2.03 -6.88
CA VAL A 257 24.36 -1.35 -8.07
C VAL A 257 25.28 -0.18 -7.70
N MET A 258 24.95 0.52 -6.61
CA MET A 258 25.66 1.72 -6.16
C MET A 258 26.74 1.42 -5.11
N ALA A 259 26.92 0.16 -4.71
CA ALA A 259 27.99 -0.29 -3.80
C ALA A 259 29.38 0.30 -4.14
N PRO A 260 29.79 0.40 -5.43
CA PRO A 260 31.10 0.97 -5.79
C PRO A 260 31.31 2.41 -5.35
N LEU A 261 30.24 3.17 -5.16
CA LEU A 261 30.28 4.58 -4.76
C LEU A 261 30.32 4.75 -3.24
N PHE A 262 29.90 3.73 -2.48
CA PHE A 262 29.83 3.77 -1.01
C PHE A 262 31.15 3.37 -0.37
N ILE A 263 31.96 2.68 -1.14
CA ILE A 263 33.31 2.27 -0.82
C ILE A 263 34.22 3.46 -1.18
N GLY A 264 34.86 4.06 -0.18
CA GLY A 264 35.75 5.19 -0.40
C GLY A 264 36.97 4.76 -1.21
N ARG A 265 37.45 5.63 -2.11
CA ARG A 265 38.85 5.55 -2.55
C ARG A 265 39.80 5.86 -1.40
#